data_AF-A0A3E0CHV7-F1
#
_entry.id   AF-A0A3E0CHV7-F1
#
_cell.length_a   1.000
_cell.length_b   1.000
_cell.length_c   1.000
_cell.angle_alpha   90.00
_cell.angle_beta   90.00
_cell.angle_gamma   90.00
#
_symmetry.space_group_name_H-M   'P 1'
#
loop_
_entity.id
_entity.type
_entity.pdbx_description
1 polymer ?
#
loop_
_entity_poly.entity_id
_entity_poly.type
_entity_poly.pdbx_seq_one_letter_code
_entity_poly.pdbx_strand_id
1 'polypeptide(L)'
;MSSDSLIWAAVPHNSDGVVFQIRIVHGLQRFHVSRRALEDVFDLEPHASDAKQLQHFYSHLTRILARASEKRSVCGSNTVALQAADFRPTSREPFAPSRHAMA
;
A
#
# COMPACT_ATOMS: atom_id res chain seq x y z
N MET A 1 6.65 3.66 8.97
CA MET A 1 6.72 2.21 9.22
C MET A 1 8.07 1.70 8.76
N SER A 2 8.75 0.93 9.59
CA SER A 2 10.03 0.31 9.25
C SER A 2 9.83 -0.93 8.39
N SER A 3 10.80 -1.24 7.53
CA SER A 3 10.85 -2.45 6.70
C SER A 3 10.66 -3.74 7.51
N ASP A 4 11.02 -3.70 8.80
CA ASP A 4 10.93 -4.80 9.78
C ASP A 4 9.51 -5.34 10.00
N SER A 5 8.48 -4.61 9.54
CA SER A 5 7.10 -5.08 9.62
C SER A 5 6.74 -6.09 8.53
N LEU A 6 7.52 -6.18 7.44
CA LEU A 6 7.28 -7.12 6.35
C LEU A 6 7.74 -8.53 6.75
N ILE A 7 6.85 -9.52 6.59
CA ILE A 7 7.17 -10.93 6.85
C ILE A 7 7.63 -11.63 5.56
N TRP A 8 6.87 -11.45 4.47
CA TRP A 8 7.20 -11.98 3.15
C TRP A 8 6.45 -11.21 2.06
N ALA A 9 6.96 -11.28 0.83
CA ALA A 9 6.30 -10.81 -0.38
C ALA A 9 6.58 -11.75 -1.55
N ALA A 10 5.60 -11.97 -2.42
CA ALA A 10 5.70 -12.83 -3.58
C ALA A 10 4.75 -12.36 -4.69
N VAL A 11 5.08 -12.68 -5.94
CA VAL A 11 4.18 -12.53 -7.08
C VAL A 11 3.35 -13.81 -7.22
N PRO A 12 2.01 -13.73 -7.24
CA PRO A 12 1.15 -14.90 -7.43
C PRO A 12 1.26 -15.44 -8.87
N HIS A 13 0.86 -16.69 -9.08
CA HIS A 13 1.00 -17.39 -10.37
C HIS A 13 0.32 -16.71 -11.57
N ASN A 14 -0.66 -15.84 -11.33
CA ASN A 14 -1.37 -15.08 -12.35
C ASN A 14 -0.69 -13.73 -12.67
N SER A 15 0.46 -13.43 -12.05
CA SER A 15 1.26 -12.22 -12.26
C SER A 15 0.44 -10.92 -12.11
N ASP A 16 -0.57 -10.94 -11.25
CA ASP A 16 -1.55 -9.86 -11.10
C ASP A 16 -1.15 -8.80 -10.06
N GLY A 17 0.12 -8.79 -9.65
CA GLY A 17 0.67 -7.85 -8.68
C GLY A 17 1.56 -8.54 -7.66
N VAL A 18 1.62 -7.99 -6.45
CA VAL A 18 2.42 -8.56 -5.34
C VAL A 18 1.50 -8.84 -4.15
N VAL A 19 1.54 -10.08 -3.68
CA VAL A 19 0.94 -10.49 -2.41
C VAL A 19 2.01 -10.42 -1.34
N PHE A 20 1.69 -9.83 -0.20
CA PHE A 20 2.64 -9.69 0.90
C PHE A 20 1.94 -9.79 2.24
N GLN A 21 2.71 -10.09 3.28
CA GLN A 21 2.21 -10.17 4.65
C GLN A 21 3.01 -9.26 5.55
N ILE A 22 2.30 -8.51 6.39
CA ILE A 22 2.92 -7.60 7.35
C ILE A 22 2.42 -7.91 8.75
N ARG A 23 3.24 -7.57 9.75
CA ARG A 23 2.83 -7.53 11.15
C ARG A 23 2.06 -6.24 11.41
N ILE A 24 0.83 -6.36 11.94
CA ILE A 24 0.00 -5.24 12.40
C ILE A 24 -0.49 -5.51 13.83
N VAL A 25 -1.32 -4.61 14.37
CA VAL A 25 -1.88 -4.80 15.71
C VAL A 25 -2.71 -6.10 15.73
N HIS A 26 -2.47 -6.90 16.76
CA HIS A 26 -3.10 -8.21 17.00
C HIS A 26 -2.74 -9.34 16.03
N GLY A 27 -1.78 -9.19 15.12
CA GLY A 27 -1.27 -10.35 14.37
C GLY A 27 -0.65 -10.05 13.02
N LEU A 28 -0.82 -11.00 12.09
CA LEU A 28 -0.32 -10.91 10.72
C LEU A 28 -1.49 -10.67 9.76
N GLN A 29 -1.31 -9.76 8.81
CA GLN A 29 -2.31 -9.44 7.81
C GLN A 29 -1.72 -9.57 6.41
N ARG A 30 -2.46 -10.26 5.54
CA ARG A 30 -2.11 -10.41 4.12
C ARG A 30 -2.73 -9.27 3.30
N PHE A 31 -1.93 -8.72 2.41
CA PHE A 31 -2.34 -7.70 1.45
C PHE A 31 -1.98 -8.12 0.04
N HIS A 32 -2.63 -7.50 -0.93
CA HIS A 32 -2.33 -7.62 -2.34
C HIS A 32 -2.28 -6.22 -2.95
N VAL A 33 -1.14 -5.83 -3.50
CA VAL A 33 -1.06 -4.64 -4.35
C VAL A 33 -1.20 -5.11 -5.79
N SER A 34 -2.28 -4.68 -6.44
CA SER A 34 -2.57 -5.10 -7.81
C SER A 34 -1.52 -4.59 -8.79
N ARG A 35 -1.32 -5.31 -9.89
CA ARG A 35 -0.45 -4.90 -11.01
C ARG A 35 -0.80 -3.51 -11.51
N ARG A 36 -2.09 -3.21 -11.67
CA ARG A 36 -2.55 -1.87 -12.08
C ARG A 36 -2.12 -0.78 -11.09
N ALA A 37 -2.13 -1.06 -9.79
CA ALA A 37 -1.62 -0.11 -8.81
C ALA A 37 -0.10 0.07 -8.95
N LEU A 38 0.66 -0.99 -9.22
CA LEU A 38 2.10 -0.89 -9.50
C LEU A 38 2.37 -0.06 -10.77
N GLU A 39 1.60 -0.28 -11.84
CA GLU A 39 1.71 0.45 -13.10
C GLU A 39 1.31 1.92 -12.94
N ASP A 40 0.13 2.20 -12.38
CA ASP A 40 -0.46 3.55 -12.33
C ASP A 40 0.18 4.48 -11.29
N VAL A 41 0.73 3.94 -10.20
CA VAL A 41 1.17 4.73 -9.03
C VAL A 41 2.68 4.66 -8.80
N PHE A 42 3.30 3.55 -9.19
CA PHE A 42 4.71 3.27 -8.94
C PHE A 42 5.51 3.12 -10.23
N ASP A 43 4.93 3.62 -11.34
CA ASP A 43 5.54 3.71 -12.66
C ASP A 43 6.16 2.39 -13.13
N LEU A 44 5.53 1.26 -12.78
CA LEU A 44 5.91 -0.04 -13.31
C LEU A 44 5.55 -0.08 -14.79
N GLU A 45 6.48 -0.55 -15.63
CA GLU A 45 6.21 -0.71 -17.05
C GLU A 45 5.07 -1.72 -17.30
N PRO A 46 4.17 -1.44 -18.26
CA PRO A 46 3.18 -2.42 -18.70
C PRO A 46 3.86 -3.72 -19.13
N HIS A 47 3.27 -4.86 -18.78
CA HIS A 47 3.83 -6.19 -19.09
C HIS A 47 5.21 -6.49 -18.46
N ALA A 48 5.65 -5.72 -17.45
CA ALA A 48 6.82 -6.04 -16.65
C ALA A 48 6.79 -7.48 -16.10
N SER A 49 7.97 -8.10 -16.03
CA SER A 49 8.15 -9.44 -15.47
C SER A 49 7.85 -9.49 -13.97
N ASP A 50 7.58 -10.67 -13.45
CA ASP A 50 7.35 -10.89 -12.01
C ASP A 50 8.53 -10.38 -11.17
N ALA A 51 9.76 -10.58 -11.64
CA ALA A 51 10.95 -10.06 -10.99
C ALA A 51 10.95 -8.53 -10.92
N LYS A 52 10.55 -7.84 -11.99
CA LYS A 52 10.40 -6.37 -11.98
C LYS A 52 9.26 -5.92 -11.05
N GLN A 53 8.13 -6.62 -11.03
CA GLN A 53 7.03 -6.31 -10.10
C GLN A 53 7.51 -6.33 -8.65
N LEU A 54 8.25 -7.40 -8.29
CA LEU A 54 8.77 -7.56 -6.95
C LEU A 54 9.88 -6.54 -6.64
N GLN A 55 10.74 -6.21 -7.62
CA GLN A 55 11.72 -5.15 -7.49
C GLN A 55 11.07 -3.80 -7.19
N HIS A 56 10.06 -3.38 -7.97
CA HIS A 56 9.33 -2.13 -7.73
C HIS A 56 8.64 -2.13 -6.36
N PHE A 57 8.05 -3.25 -5.95
CA PHE A 57 7.50 -3.38 -4.60
C PHE A 57 8.53 -3.06 -3.52
N TYR A 58 9.74 -3.62 -3.61
CA TYR A 58 10.80 -3.35 -2.64
C TYR A 58 11.35 -1.92 -2.73
N SER A 59 11.47 -1.34 -3.93
CA SER A 59 11.87 0.06 -4.13
C SER A 59 10.92 1.06 -3.48
N HIS A 60 9.64 0.71 -3.35
CA HIS A 60 8.60 1.56 -2.74
C HIS A 60 8.03 1.01 -1.44
N LEU A 61 8.77 0.10 -0.78
CA LEU A 61 8.30 -0.68 0.36
C LEU A 61 7.68 0.19 1.45
N THR A 62 8.38 1.24 1.89
CA THR A 62 7.92 2.10 2.98
C THR A 62 6.55 2.75 2.70
N ARG A 63 6.32 3.20 1.47
CA ARG A 63 5.05 3.82 1.05
C ARG A 63 3.93 2.78 1.00
N ILE A 64 4.21 1.59 0.51
CA ILE A 64 3.24 0.49 0.44
C ILE A 64 2.86 0.00 1.85
N LEU A 65 3.85 -0.21 2.73
CA LEU A 65 3.62 -0.63 4.11
C LEU A 65 2.80 0.39 4.89
N ALA A 66 3.16 1.68 4.80
CA ALA A 66 2.42 2.75 5.44
C ALA A 66 0.94 2.72 5.03
N ARG A 67 0.67 2.61 3.71
CA ARG A 67 -0.70 2.56 3.24
C ARG A 67 -1.45 1.29 3.63
N ALA A 68 -0.77 0.15 3.68
CA ALA A 68 -1.34 -1.12 4.13
C ALA A 68 -1.88 -1.01 5.58
N SER A 69 -1.06 -0.45 6.48
CA SER A 69 -1.44 -0.30 7.89
C SER A 69 -2.51 0.77 8.13
N GLU A 70 -2.50 1.85 7.34
CA GLU A 70 -3.60 2.82 7.35
C GLU A 70 -4.92 2.19 6.90
N LYS A 71 -4.88 1.39 5.83
CA LYS A 71 -6.08 0.75 5.29
C LYS A 71 -6.63 -0.30 6.24
N ARG A 72 -5.76 -1.03 6.94
CA ARG A 72 -6.18 -2.00 7.95
C ARG A 72 -5.18 -2.10 9.08
N SER A 73 -5.62 -1.63 10.25
CA SER A 73 -4.85 -1.65 11.49
C SER A 73 -5.05 -2.90 12.35
N VAL A 74 -6.12 -3.69 12.09
CA VAL A 74 -6.46 -4.92 12.84
C VAL A 74 -6.50 -6.13 11.91
N CYS A 75 -5.83 -7.22 12.31
CA CYS A 75 -5.71 -8.43 11.50
C CYS A 75 -7.06 -9.12 11.26
N GLY A 76 -7.16 -9.79 10.12
CA GLY A 76 -8.25 -10.71 9.78
C GLY A 76 -7.79 -11.78 8.79
N SER A 77 -8.68 -12.72 8.50
CA SER A 77 -8.40 -13.86 7.60
C SER A 77 -8.32 -13.48 6.13
N ASN A 78 -8.97 -12.40 5.71
CA ASN A 78 -9.10 -12.02 4.31
C ASN A 78 -7.84 -11.31 3.80
N THR A 79 -7.44 -11.58 2.56
CA THR A 79 -6.47 -10.74 1.83
C THR A 79 -7.08 -9.38 1.55
N VAL A 80 -6.36 -8.31 1.89
CA VAL A 80 -6.82 -6.93 1.66
C VAL A 80 -6.19 -6.37 0.39
N ALA A 81 -7.02 -5.95 -0.56
CA ALA A 81 -6.53 -5.32 -1.79
C ALA A 81 -6.10 -3.86 -1.54
N LEU A 82 -4.93 -3.49 -2.05
CA LEU A 82 -4.44 -2.12 -2.22
C LEU A 82 -4.58 -1.74 -3.69
N GLN A 83 -5.51 -0.84 -3.97
CA GLN A 83 -5.83 -0.32 -5.29
C GLN A 83 -5.12 1.01 -5.53
N ALA A 84 -4.99 1.44 -6.79
CA ALA A 84 -4.36 2.71 -7.14
C ALA A 84 -4.96 3.90 -6.38
N ALA A 85 -6.28 3.90 -6.19
CA ALA A 85 -7.00 4.93 -5.44
C ALA A 85 -6.55 5.06 -3.97
N ASP A 86 -6.03 3.99 -3.36
CA ASP A 86 -5.51 4.03 -2.00
C ASP A 86 -4.24 4.87 -1.89
N PHE A 87 -3.47 5.03 -2.97
CA PHE A 87 -2.19 5.73 -2.93
C PHE A 87 -2.26 7.19 -3.40
N ARG A 88 -3.45 7.62 -3.87
CA ARG A 88 -3.69 9.01 -4.20
C ARG A 88 -3.63 9.84 -2.92
N PRO A 89 -2.98 11.01 -2.94
CA PRO A 89 -3.04 11.91 -1.80
C PRO A 89 -4.51 12.20 -1.52
N THR A 90 -4.96 11.84 -0.32
CA THR A 90 -6.24 12.35 0.18
C THR A 90 -6.05 13.85 0.27
N SER A 91 -6.72 14.60 -0.61
CA SER A 91 -6.85 16.04 -0.43
C SER A 91 -7.61 16.24 0.87
N ARG A 92 -6.87 16.27 1.98
CA ARG A 92 -7.38 16.62 3.29
C ARG A 92 -6.90 18.04 3.53
N GLU A 93 -7.52 18.96 2.81
CA GLU A 93 -7.61 20.33 3.23
C GLU A 93 -9.09 20.60 3.54
N PRO A 94 -9.37 20.97 4.79
CA PRO A 94 -9.81 22.33 4.98
C PRO A 94 -8.90 23.01 6.00
N PHE A 95 -8.02 23.87 5.50
CA PHE A 95 -7.65 25.06 6.23
C PHE A 95 -8.92 25.90 6.34
N ALA A 96 -9.66 25.71 7.42
CA ALA A 96 -10.55 26.74 7.92
C ALA A 96 -9.72 27.61 8.88
N PRO A 97 -9.23 28.80 8.48
CA PRO A 97 -8.86 29.79 9.45
C PRO A 97 -10.15 30.30 10.09
N SER A 98 -10.48 29.77 11.27
CA SER A 98 -11.49 30.34 12.16
C SER A 98 -11.07 31.76 12.53
N ARG A 99 -11.55 32.76 11.77
CA ARG A 99 -11.52 34.16 12.21
C ARG A 99 -12.63 34.37 13.24
N HIS A 100 -12.37 33.93 14.46
CA HIS A 100 -12.93 34.56 15.64
C HIS A 100 -11.94 35.62 16.11
N ALA A 101 -12.23 36.88 15.81
CA ALA A 101 -11.78 38.07 16.54
C ALA A 101 -12.89 39.11 16.27
N MET A 102 -13.89 39.25 17.15
CA MET A 102 -13.84 40.13 18.33
C MET A 102 -13.17 41.47 18.02
N ALA A 103 -13.97 42.42 17.53
CA ALA A 103 -13.93 43.85 17.88
C ALA A 103 -15.22 44.51 17.38
#